data_AF-A0A1I5AFP9-F1
#
_entry.id   AF-A0A1I5AFP9-F1
#
_cell.length_a   1.000
_cell.length_b   1.000
_cell.length_c   1.000
_cell.angle_alpha   90.00
_cell.angle_beta   90.00
_cell.angle_gamma   90.00
#
_symmetry.space_group_name_H-M   'P 1'
#
loop_
_entity.id
_entity.type
_entity.pdbx_description
1 polymer ?
#
loop_
_entity_poly.entity_id
_entity_poly.type
_entity_poly.pdbx_seq_one_letter_code
_entity_poly.pdbx_strand_id
1 'polypeptide(L)'
;MDEINVRLDRHRRWLSQSVGLTAQELGYIDEDLASDSLSGLNNVADSLGMLATYYGIRGEVAVSDGEASGWEDVSSSIMYRYWALMLKAKTFSKTSFLQGIKTVPNLTNQLSIAGCLLAGLIVADRRDLATSVADVLAGMLTINGAVDSSYLEQRRFEPFMLWLYSVYSQGETLSEIKSMDLGIYQNVIDKWTDEQGLAHALEELCQYHLTHAEDRGGAWDPEFKYAPFDLLPVEIHAIFQVRQQLGLTVPAVSSPLLSAETAALEHLVIISDQLAVRVETAYERFFGL
;
A
#
# COMPACT_ATOMS: atom_id res chain seq x y z
N MET A 1 -9.82 -3.06 26.23
CA MET A 1 -10.50 -3.13 24.91
C MET A 1 -9.38 -3.35 23.93
N ASP A 2 -9.46 -4.43 23.15
CA ASP A 2 -8.44 -4.80 22.18
C ASP A 2 -8.24 -3.68 21.13
N GLU A 3 -7.00 -3.41 20.75
CA GLU A 3 -6.61 -2.27 19.88
C GLU A 3 -7.30 -2.36 18.51
N ILE A 4 -7.44 -3.57 17.99
CA ILE A 4 -8.17 -3.90 16.75
C ILE A 4 -9.64 -3.48 16.87
N ASN A 5 -10.30 -3.82 17.98
CA ASN A 5 -11.70 -3.48 18.22
C ASN A 5 -11.93 -1.97 18.32
N VAL A 6 -10.99 -1.23 18.92
CA VAL A 6 -11.06 0.24 18.99
C VAL A 6 -10.98 0.86 17.58
N ARG A 7 -10.12 0.33 16.70
CA ARG A 7 -10.01 0.76 15.30
C ARG A 7 -11.30 0.46 14.52
N LEU A 8 -11.83 -0.75 14.62
CA LEU A 8 -13.09 -1.14 13.98
C LEU A 8 -14.25 -0.23 14.41
N ASP A 9 -14.35 0.13 15.69
CA ASP A 9 -15.38 1.06 16.15
C ASP A 9 -15.20 2.49 15.62
N ARG A 10 -13.96 2.93 15.38
CA ARG A 10 -13.68 4.19 14.67
C ARG A 10 -14.09 4.08 13.21
N HIS A 11 -13.85 2.94 12.56
CA HIS A 11 -14.18 2.67 11.16
C HIS A 11 -15.70 2.69 10.95
N ARG A 12 -16.44 1.97 11.80
CA ARG A 12 -17.92 1.99 11.82
C ARG A 12 -18.49 3.40 12.01
N ARG A 13 -17.93 4.18 12.94
CA ARG A 13 -18.34 5.58 13.16
C ARG A 13 -18.07 6.46 11.95
N TRP A 14 -16.88 6.35 11.36
CA TRP A 14 -16.53 7.11 10.16
C TRP A 14 -17.47 6.78 8.99
N LEU A 15 -17.75 5.50 8.73
CA LEU A 15 -18.69 5.08 7.68
C LEU A 15 -20.09 5.69 7.88
N SER A 16 -20.58 5.73 9.12
CA SER A 16 -21.89 6.34 9.42
C SER A 16 -21.96 7.85 9.17
N GLN A 17 -20.80 8.52 9.14
CA GLN A 17 -20.68 9.97 8.89
C GLN A 17 -20.36 10.29 7.42
N SER A 18 -19.82 9.34 6.67
CA SER A 18 -19.40 9.49 5.26
C SER A 18 -20.51 9.23 4.25
N VAL A 19 -21.77 9.52 4.60
CA VAL A 19 -22.91 9.31 3.70
C VAL A 19 -22.80 10.20 2.46
N GLY A 20 -22.91 9.61 1.28
CA GLY A 20 -22.85 10.32 0.00
C GLY A 20 -21.44 10.57 -0.55
N LEU A 21 -20.38 10.26 0.23
CA LEU A 21 -18.98 10.43 -0.19
C LEU A 21 -18.70 9.74 -1.52
N THR A 22 -19.12 8.48 -1.68
CA THR A 22 -18.85 7.73 -2.91
C THR A 22 -19.50 8.36 -4.14
N ALA A 23 -20.75 8.79 -4.04
CA ALA A 23 -21.46 9.45 -5.14
C ALA A 23 -20.81 10.80 -5.51
N GLN A 24 -20.35 11.55 -4.51
CA GLN A 24 -19.65 12.82 -4.71
C GLN A 24 -18.30 12.59 -5.43
N GLU A 25 -17.46 11.70 -4.93
CA GLU A 25 -16.13 11.43 -5.52
C GLU A 25 -16.24 10.83 -6.94
N LEU A 26 -17.24 9.98 -7.19
CA LEU A 26 -17.51 9.48 -8.54
C LEU A 26 -17.90 10.61 -9.50
N GLY A 27 -18.69 11.60 -9.04
CA GLY A 27 -19.03 12.79 -9.82
C GLY A 27 -17.80 13.62 -10.17
N TYR A 28 -16.89 13.84 -9.21
CA TYR A 28 -15.63 14.54 -9.48
C TYR A 28 -14.75 13.80 -10.48
N ILE A 29 -14.62 12.48 -10.35
CA ILE A 29 -13.87 11.67 -11.31
C ILE A 29 -14.45 11.80 -12.72
N ASP A 30 -15.78 11.76 -12.88
CA ASP A 30 -16.42 11.91 -14.19
C ASP A 30 -16.11 13.27 -14.82
N GLU A 31 -16.18 14.35 -14.05
CA GLU A 31 -15.85 15.71 -14.49
C GLU A 31 -14.35 15.85 -14.86
N ASP A 32 -13.46 15.36 -14.01
CA ASP A 32 -12.01 15.52 -14.18
C ASP A 32 -11.47 14.65 -15.32
N LEU A 33 -11.99 13.42 -15.51
CA LEU A 33 -11.65 12.57 -16.66
C LEU A 33 -12.12 13.18 -18.00
N ALA A 34 -13.23 13.92 -17.98
CA ALA A 34 -13.71 14.63 -19.17
C ALA A 34 -12.84 15.83 -19.55
N SER A 35 -12.09 16.40 -18.60
CA SER A 35 -11.19 17.54 -18.85
C SER A 35 -9.98 17.19 -19.72
N ASP A 36 -9.60 15.90 -19.78
CA ASP A 36 -8.41 15.38 -20.47
C ASP A 36 -7.15 16.22 -20.23
N SER A 37 -6.92 16.58 -18.97
CA SER A 37 -5.84 17.48 -18.55
C SER A 37 -4.99 16.86 -17.44
N LEU A 38 -3.73 17.29 -17.33
CA LEU A 38 -2.84 16.83 -16.26
C LEU A 38 -3.39 17.20 -14.87
N SER A 39 -4.04 18.37 -14.76
CA SER A 39 -4.70 18.79 -13.52
C SER A 39 -5.88 17.87 -13.18
N GLY A 40 -6.72 17.55 -14.18
CA GLY A 40 -7.83 16.62 -13.99
C GLY A 40 -7.35 15.24 -13.56
N LEU A 41 -6.33 14.67 -14.21
CA LEU A 41 -5.75 13.39 -13.80
C LEU A 41 -5.17 13.42 -12.38
N ASN A 42 -4.59 14.55 -11.96
CA ASN A 42 -4.12 14.70 -10.59
C ASN A 42 -5.29 14.74 -9.57
N ASN A 43 -6.40 15.38 -9.92
CA ASN A 43 -7.62 15.41 -9.10
C ASN A 43 -8.28 14.03 -9.04
N VAL A 44 -8.34 13.29 -10.16
CA VAL A 44 -8.80 11.89 -10.20
C VAL A 44 -8.01 11.04 -9.21
N ALA A 45 -6.69 11.21 -9.14
CA ALA A 45 -5.87 10.50 -8.15
C ALA A 45 -6.26 10.82 -6.70
N ASP A 46 -6.64 12.07 -6.40
CA ASP A 46 -7.10 12.47 -5.06
C ASP A 46 -8.47 11.84 -4.73
N SER A 47 -9.42 11.89 -5.66
CA SER A 47 -10.73 11.23 -5.49
C SER A 47 -10.63 9.71 -5.37
N LEU A 48 -9.73 9.08 -6.13
CA LEU A 48 -9.42 7.65 -5.97
C LEU A 48 -8.84 7.34 -4.58
N GLY A 49 -8.03 8.24 -4.01
CA GLY A 49 -7.54 8.10 -2.63
C GLY A 49 -8.66 8.15 -1.58
N MET A 50 -9.67 9.00 -1.80
CA MET A 50 -10.87 9.08 -0.94
C MET A 50 -11.75 7.84 -1.08
N LEU A 51 -12.04 7.40 -2.30
CA LEU A 51 -12.78 6.16 -2.55
C LEU A 51 -12.03 4.94 -1.98
N ALA A 52 -10.72 4.86 -2.18
CA ALA A 52 -9.90 3.80 -1.61
C ALA A 52 -10.03 3.72 -0.09
N THR A 53 -10.00 4.86 0.58
CA THR A 53 -10.18 4.91 2.04
C THR A 53 -11.57 4.43 2.42
N TYR A 54 -12.61 4.89 1.71
CA TYR A 54 -13.98 4.44 1.97
C TYR A 54 -14.16 2.92 1.82
N TYR A 55 -13.75 2.36 0.68
CA TYR A 55 -13.89 0.92 0.42
C TYR A 55 -12.94 0.10 1.31
N GLY A 56 -11.75 0.60 1.63
CA GLY A 56 -10.84 -0.07 2.56
C GLY A 56 -11.48 -0.25 3.94
N ILE A 57 -12.00 0.85 4.51
CA ILE A 57 -12.69 0.84 5.81
C ILE A 57 -13.93 -0.07 5.76
N ARG A 58 -14.73 0.00 4.69
CA ARG A 58 -15.93 -0.83 4.53
C ARG A 58 -15.57 -2.31 4.45
N GLY A 59 -14.52 -2.65 3.70
CA GLY A 59 -14.02 -4.00 3.54
C GLY A 59 -13.50 -4.58 4.85
N GLU A 60 -12.70 -3.84 5.61
CA GLU A 60 -12.21 -4.30 6.92
C GLU A 60 -13.34 -4.58 7.93
N VAL A 61 -14.34 -3.68 7.99
CA VAL A 61 -15.51 -3.89 8.86
C VAL A 61 -16.27 -5.15 8.44
N ALA A 62 -16.57 -5.30 7.15
CA ALA A 62 -17.28 -6.46 6.62
C ALA A 62 -16.52 -7.77 6.86
N VAL A 63 -15.20 -7.81 6.57
CA VAL A 63 -14.35 -8.97 6.84
C VAL A 63 -14.33 -9.32 8.33
N SER A 64 -14.18 -8.31 9.20
CA SER A 64 -14.22 -8.51 10.66
C SER A 64 -15.58 -8.97 11.18
N ASP A 65 -16.67 -8.65 10.49
CA ASP A 65 -18.03 -9.10 10.82
C ASP A 65 -18.35 -10.47 10.19
N GLY A 66 -17.38 -11.10 9.50
CA GLY A 66 -17.51 -12.42 8.87
C GLY A 66 -18.18 -12.40 7.49
N GLU A 67 -18.30 -11.23 6.87
CA GLU A 67 -18.93 -11.05 5.56
C GLU A 67 -17.89 -11.17 4.42
N ALA A 68 -17.98 -12.25 3.65
CA ALA A 68 -17.05 -12.53 2.55
C ALA A 68 -17.01 -11.43 1.46
N SER A 69 -18.11 -10.69 1.27
CA SER A 69 -18.17 -9.57 0.34
C SER A 69 -17.21 -8.42 0.68
N GLY A 70 -16.73 -8.34 1.93
CA GLY A 70 -15.72 -7.36 2.32
C GLY A 70 -14.43 -7.45 1.51
N TRP A 71 -14.08 -8.63 0.98
CA TRP A 71 -12.89 -8.78 0.14
C TRP A 71 -13.00 -8.08 -1.22
N GLU A 72 -14.21 -7.91 -1.76
CA GLU A 72 -14.43 -7.12 -2.99
C GLU A 72 -14.13 -5.63 -2.75
N ASP A 73 -14.45 -5.14 -1.56
CA ASP A 73 -14.17 -3.77 -1.14
C ASP A 73 -12.67 -3.56 -0.86
N VAL A 74 -12.02 -4.53 -0.23
CA VAL A 74 -10.55 -4.54 -0.07
C VAL A 74 -9.86 -4.52 -1.44
N SER A 75 -10.31 -5.35 -2.38
CA SER A 75 -9.80 -5.36 -3.77
C SER A 75 -9.96 -3.99 -4.43
N SER A 76 -11.16 -3.40 -4.36
CA SER A 76 -11.46 -2.09 -4.93
C SER A 76 -10.56 -1.01 -4.33
N SER A 77 -10.38 -1.03 -3.01
CA SER A 77 -9.49 -0.11 -2.31
C SER A 77 -8.05 -0.19 -2.84
N ILE A 78 -7.49 -1.40 -2.92
CA ILE A 78 -6.13 -1.61 -3.40
C ILE A 78 -5.99 -1.14 -4.86
N MET A 79 -6.95 -1.46 -5.73
CA MET A 79 -6.91 -1.01 -7.13
C MET A 79 -7.01 0.51 -7.28
N TYR A 80 -7.82 1.19 -6.47
CA TYR A 80 -7.92 2.64 -6.52
C TYR A 80 -6.65 3.31 -5.99
N ARG A 81 -6.04 2.77 -4.91
CA ARG A 81 -4.72 3.23 -4.45
C ARG A 81 -3.63 3.00 -5.50
N TYR A 82 -3.65 1.86 -6.18
CA TYR A 82 -2.74 1.57 -7.28
C TYR A 82 -2.84 2.64 -8.38
N TRP A 83 -4.05 2.91 -8.88
CA TRP A 83 -4.22 3.90 -9.95
C TRP A 83 -3.91 5.32 -9.49
N ALA A 84 -4.27 5.70 -8.26
CA ALA A 84 -3.85 6.97 -7.67
C ALA A 84 -2.32 7.10 -7.66
N LEU A 85 -1.60 6.07 -7.20
CA LEU A 85 -0.15 6.05 -7.20
C LEU A 85 0.43 6.19 -8.62
N MET A 86 -0.08 5.42 -9.60
CA MET A 86 0.41 5.48 -10.98
C MET A 86 0.22 6.88 -11.59
N LEU A 87 -0.94 7.51 -11.35
CA LEU A 87 -1.23 8.87 -11.81
C LEU A 87 -0.30 9.90 -11.17
N LYS A 88 -0.09 9.85 -9.84
CA LYS A 88 0.82 10.77 -9.13
C LYS A 88 2.27 10.59 -9.58
N ALA A 89 2.76 9.34 -9.68
CA ALA A 89 4.11 9.04 -10.11
C ALA A 89 4.39 9.51 -11.54
N LYS A 90 3.44 9.28 -12.46
CA LYS A 90 3.58 9.73 -13.85
C LYS A 90 3.50 11.25 -13.97
N THR A 91 2.62 11.89 -13.21
CA THR A 91 2.52 13.36 -13.12
C THR A 91 3.82 13.96 -12.63
N PHE A 92 4.40 13.41 -11.54
CA PHE A 92 5.72 13.80 -11.04
C PHE A 92 6.79 13.65 -12.13
N SER A 93 6.88 12.48 -12.78
CA SER A 93 7.86 12.22 -13.84
C SER A 93 7.76 13.23 -15.00
N LYS A 94 6.54 13.66 -15.36
CA LYS A 94 6.30 14.63 -16.44
C LYS A 94 6.49 16.09 -16.02
N THR A 95 6.65 16.38 -14.74
CA THR A 95 6.74 17.76 -14.23
C THR A 95 8.00 18.04 -13.42
N SER A 96 8.75 17.02 -13.01
CA SER A 96 9.93 17.14 -12.15
C SER A 96 11.01 18.07 -12.72
N PHE A 97 11.14 18.17 -14.04
CA PHE A 97 12.06 19.10 -14.69
C PHE A 97 11.75 20.59 -14.44
N LEU A 98 10.54 20.90 -13.95
CA LEU A 98 10.12 22.25 -13.57
C LEU A 98 10.47 22.62 -12.12
N GLN A 99 11.03 21.69 -11.33
CA GLN A 99 11.48 21.97 -9.97
C GLN A 99 12.49 23.12 -9.97
N GLY A 100 12.32 24.06 -9.05
CA GLY A 100 13.08 25.32 -8.99
C GLY A 100 12.50 26.47 -9.83
N ILE A 101 11.56 26.17 -10.74
CA ILE A 101 10.82 27.19 -11.52
C ILE A 101 9.37 27.30 -11.01
N LYS A 102 8.75 26.16 -10.66
CA LYS A 102 7.41 26.08 -10.08
C LYS A 102 7.39 25.06 -8.96
N THR A 103 6.41 25.21 -8.06
CA THR A 103 6.12 24.18 -7.06
C THR A 103 5.53 22.96 -7.78
N VAL A 104 6.28 21.86 -7.75
CA VAL A 104 5.86 20.55 -8.25
C VAL A 104 5.76 19.64 -7.03
N PRO A 105 4.58 19.09 -6.71
CA PRO A 105 4.45 18.11 -5.64
C PRO A 105 5.40 16.94 -5.85
N ASN A 106 6.14 16.56 -4.80
CA ASN A 106 6.92 15.34 -4.79
C ASN A 106 6.02 14.14 -4.42
N LEU A 107 6.63 12.97 -4.25
CA LEU A 107 5.96 11.71 -3.94
C LEU A 107 6.09 11.29 -2.47
N THR A 108 6.56 12.18 -1.57
CA THR A 108 6.77 11.86 -0.15
C THR A 108 5.54 11.23 0.49
N ASN A 109 4.36 11.82 0.28
CA ASN A 109 3.09 11.32 0.86
C ASN A 109 2.57 10.02 0.22
N GLN A 110 3.26 9.48 -0.78
CA GLN A 110 2.89 8.25 -1.48
C GLN A 110 3.80 7.07 -1.11
N LEU A 111 4.89 7.33 -0.36
CA LEU A 111 5.92 6.34 -0.11
C LEU A 111 5.38 5.12 0.66
N SER A 112 4.72 5.34 1.80
CA SER A 112 4.12 4.26 2.60
C SER A 112 3.07 3.47 1.83
N ILE A 113 2.24 4.17 1.05
CA ILE A 113 1.19 3.55 0.24
C ILE A 113 1.80 2.66 -0.83
N ALA A 114 2.89 3.08 -1.48
CA ALA A 114 3.59 2.25 -2.45
C ALA A 114 4.17 0.97 -1.83
N GLY A 115 4.73 1.06 -0.61
CA GLY A 115 5.17 -0.12 0.15
C GLY A 115 4.03 -1.09 0.47
N CYS A 116 2.91 -0.58 0.98
CA CYS A 116 1.73 -1.38 1.31
C CYS A 116 1.08 -2.01 0.06
N LEU A 117 1.01 -1.27 -1.04
CA LEU A 117 0.54 -1.77 -2.34
C LEU A 117 1.41 -2.92 -2.84
N LEU A 118 2.75 -2.75 -2.78
CA LEU A 118 3.67 -3.80 -3.20
C LEU A 118 3.45 -5.08 -2.38
N ALA A 119 3.26 -4.95 -1.06
CA ALA A 119 2.92 -6.07 -0.18
C ALA A 119 1.61 -6.75 -0.58
N GLY A 120 0.52 -6.00 -0.72
CA GLY A 120 -0.78 -6.55 -1.10
C GLY A 120 -0.78 -7.23 -2.47
N LEU A 121 -0.04 -6.68 -3.43
CA LEU A 121 0.10 -7.26 -4.77
C LEU A 121 0.95 -8.54 -4.77
N ILE A 122 1.97 -8.64 -3.90
CA ILE A 122 2.70 -9.89 -3.67
C ILE A 122 1.76 -10.95 -3.10
N VAL A 123 0.98 -10.61 -2.06
CA VAL A 123 0.00 -11.52 -1.43
C VAL A 123 -0.96 -12.09 -2.47
N ALA A 124 -1.52 -11.24 -3.34
CA ALA A 124 -2.45 -11.64 -4.40
C ALA A 124 -1.77 -12.25 -5.64
N ASP A 125 -0.44 -12.42 -5.63
CA ASP A 125 0.39 -12.88 -6.76
C ASP A 125 0.17 -12.11 -8.08
N ARG A 126 -0.17 -10.81 -7.99
CA ARG A 126 -0.37 -9.91 -9.14
C ARG A 126 0.96 -9.34 -9.64
N ARG A 127 1.78 -10.21 -10.24
CA ARG A 127 3.13 -9.88 -10.74
C ARG A 127 3.18 -8.67 -11.68
N ASP A 128 2.16 -8.54 -12.53
CA ASP A 128 2.02 -7.43 -13.48
C ASP A 128 1.97 -6.06 -12.78
N LEU A 129 1.08 -5.92 -11.81
CA LEU A 129 0.93 -4.68 -11.04
C LEU A 129 2.08 -4.51 -10.04
N ALA A 130 2.53 -5.59 -9.40
CA ALA A 130 3.64 -5.55 -8.45
C ALA A 130 4.92 -5.01 -9.09
N THR A 131 5.20 -5.37 -10.35
CA THR A 131 6.33 -4.83 -11.12
C THR A 131 6.23 -3.32 -11.26
N SER A 132 5.05 -2.82 -11.64
CA SER A 132 4.83 -1.38 -11.83
C SER A 132 4.96 -0.59 -10.53
N VAL A 133 4.46 -1.13 -9.41
CA VAL A 133 4.65 -0.51 -8.08
C VAL A 133 6.11 -0.56 -7.63
N ALA A 134 6.80 -1.67 -7.86
CA ALA A 134 8.22 -1.81 -7.52
C ALA A 134 9.09 -0.80 -8.30
N ASP A 135 8.82 -0.59 -9.60
CA ASP A 135 9.53 0.40 -10.41
C ASP A 135 9.29 1.83 -9.91
N VAL A 136 8.03 2.16 -9.58
CA VAL A 136 7.69 3.46 -9.00
C VAL A 136 8.39 3.66 -7.66
N LEU A 137 8.35 2.65 -6.78
CA LEU A 137 8.97 2.71 -5.47
C LEU A 137 10.49 2.82 -5.56
N ALA A 138 11.14 2.05 -6.45
CA ALA A 138 12.56 2.20 -6.75
C ALA A 138 12.89 3.64 -7.19
N GLY A 139 12.08 4.21 -8.09
CA GLY A 139 12.22 5.61 -8.50
C GLY A 139 12.08 6.60 -7.34
N MET A 140 11.18 6.36 -6.38
CA MET A 140 11.05 7.20 -5.18
C MET A 140 12.33 7.17 -4.31
N LEU A 141 13.02 6.02 -4.26
CA LEU A 141 14.26 5.86 -3.49
C LEU A 141 15.49 6.47 -4.19
N THR A 142 15.53 6.45 -5.53
CA THR A 142 16.76 6.76 -6.27
C THR A 142 16.72 8.09 -7.03
N ILE A 143 15.54 8.64 -7.35
CA ILE A 143 15.43 9.90 -8.09
C ILE A 143 15.46 11.07 -7.12
N ASN A 144 16.46 11.96 -7.30
CA ASN A 144 16.59 13.19 -6.51
C ASN A 144 15.30 14.03 -6.57
N GLY A 145 14.80 14.42 -5.40
CA GLY A 145 13.60 15.25 -5.27
C GLY A 145 12.29 14.49 -5.49
N ALA A 146 12.31 13.17 -5.68
CA ALA A 146 11.09 12.35 -5.68
C ALA A 146 10.50 12.20 -4.29
N VAL A 147 11.34 12.08 -3.27
CA VAL A 147 10.96 12.09 -1.85
C VAL A 147 11.88 13.05 -1.10
N ASP A 148 11.35 13.72 -0.08
CA ASP A 148 12.13 14.55 0.83
C ASP A 148 13.20 13.72 1.54
N SER A 149 14.47 14.09 1.38
CA SER A 149 15.60 13.28 1.87
C SER A 149 15.54 13.00 3.38
N SER A 150 15.17 14.01 4.19
CA SER A 150 15.03 13.86 5.64
C SER A 150 13.89 12.92 6.04
N TYR A 151 12.86 12.80 5.20
CA TYR A 151 11.78 11.84 5.38
C TYR A 151 12.30 10.44 5.05
N LEU A 152 12.93 10.28 3.87
CA LEU A 152 13.45 9.00 3.39
C LEU A 152 14.51 8.37 4.33
N GLU A 153 15.38 9.19 4.92
CA GLU A 153 16.41 8.74 5.87
C GLU A 153 15.88 7.97 7.08
N GLN A 154 14.61 8.19 7.45
CA GLN A 154 13.95 7.55 8.59
C GLN A 154 13.12 6.33 8.19
N ARG A 155 12.97 6.07 6.89
CA ARG A 155 12.13 4.99 6.37
C ARG A 155 12.87 3.67 6.32
N ARG A 156 12.18 2.61 6.72
CA ARG A 156 12.72 1.24 6.84
C ARG A 156 11.84 0.23 6.12
N PHE A 157 10.52 0.44 6.18
CA PHE A 157 9.51 -0.40 5.57
C PHE A 157 9.62 -0.48 4.05
N GLU A 158 9.71 0.65 3.36
CA GLU A 158 9.66 0.69 1.90
C GLU A 158 10.90 0.08 1.23
N PRO A 159 12.14 0.35 1.71
CA PRO A 159 13.31 -0.38 1.26
C PRO A 159 13.22 -1.89 1.53
N PHE A 160 12.66 -2.30 2.68
CA PHE A 160 12.41 -3.72 2.96
C PHE A 160 11.43 -4.35 1.96
N MET A 161 10.35 -3.64 1.59
CA MET A 161 9.39 -4.15 0.61
C MET A 161 10.01 -4.35 -0.78
N LEU A 162 10.93 -3.48 -1.19
CA LEU A 162 11.71 -3.67 -2.42
C LEU A 162 12.70 -4.84 -2.31
N TRP A 163 13.33 -5.05 -1.15
CA TRP A 163 14.11 -6.26 -0.91
C TRP A 163 13.24 -7.51 -1.04
N LEU A 164 12.08 -7.55 -0.39
CA LEU A 164 11.16 -8.69 -0.44
C LEU A 164 10.67 -8.94 -1.87
N TYR A 165 10.38 -7.89 -2.62
CA TYR A 165 10.05 -7.99 -4.04
C TYR A 165 11.19 -8.57 -4.89
N SER A 166 12.46 -8.24 -4.59
CA SER A 166 13.59 -8.84 -5.30
C SER A 166 13.67 -10.36 -5.07
N VAL A 167 13.34 -10.81 -3.85
CA VAL A 167 13.24 -12.25 -3.53
C VAL A 167 12.04 -12.89 -4.26
N TYR A 168 10.88 -12.24 -4.23
CA TYR A 168 9.64 -12.69 -4.91
C TYR A 168 9.80 -12.85 -6.42
N SER A 169 10.44 -11.86 -7.05
CA SER A 169 10.68 -11.83 -8.50
C SER A 169 11.91 -12.63 -8.93
N GLN A 170 12.70 -13.15 -7.99
CA GLN A 170 14.03 -13.74 -8.23
C GLN A 170 14.98 -12.79 -8.97
N GLY A 171 14.81 -11.49 -8.74
CA GLY A 171 15.63 -10.42 -9.29
C GLY A 171 16.77 -10.02 -8.37
N GLU A 172 17.57 -9.05 -8.81
CA GLU A 172 18.62 -8.48 -7.97
C GLU A 172 18.03 -7.41 -7.03
N THR A 173 18.45 -7.44 -5.76
CA THR A 173 18.19 -6.33 -4.84
C THR A 173 18.94 -5.08 -5.29
N LEU A 174 18.26 -3.93 -5.29
CA LEU A 174 18.87 -2.62 -5.56
C LEU A 174 20.10 -2.38 -4.66
N SER A 175 21.15 -1.82 -5.24
CA SER A 175 22.43 -1.56 -4.55
C SER A 175 22.27 -0.69 -3.31
N GLU A 176 21.39 0.30 -3.39
CA GLU A 176 21.08 1.28 -2.37
C GLU A 176 20.59 0.56 -1.10
N ILE A 177 19.65 -0.38 -1.27
CA ILE A 177 19.05 -1.14 -0.17
C ILE A 177 20.09 -2.00 0.57
N LYS A 178 21.07 -2.58 -0.14
CA LYS A 178 22.11 -3.43 0.48
C LYS A 178 22.94 -2.70 1.54
N SER A 179 22.98 -1.37 1.50
CA SER A 179 23.74 -0.53 2.43
C SER A 179 22.86 0.17 3.48
N MET A 180 21.54 0.03 3.40
CA MET A 180 20.61 0.68 4.31
C MET A 180 20.47 -0.12 5.60
N ASP A 181 20.36 0.60 6.72
CA ASP A 181 19.79 0.04 7.94
C ASP A 181 18.29 -0.13 7.74
N LEU A 182 17.80 -1.37 7.81
CA LEU A 182 16.39 -1.71 7.67
C LEU A 182 15.69 -1.86 9.03
N GLY A 183 16.36 -1.52 10.13
CA GLY A 183 15.80 -1.55 11.48
C GLY A 183 15.25 -2.94 11.83
N ILE A 184 14.03 -3.00 12.36
CA ILE A 184 13.38 -4.27 12.73
C ILE A 184 13.25 -5.25 11.56
N TYR A 185 13.17 -4.75 10.32
CA TYR A 185 13.05 -5.58 9.13
C TYR A 185 14.36 -6.30 8.80
N GLN A 186 15.50 -5.82 9.30
CA GLN A 186 16.78 -6.51 9.17
C GLN A 186 16.75 -7.90 9.83
N ASN A 187 16.05 -8.03 10.97
CA ASN A 187 15.90 -9.32 11.66
C ASN A 187 15.18 -10.35 10.79
N VAL A 188 14.19 -9.93 9.99
CA VAL A 188 13.50 -10.83 9.05
C VAL A 188 14.45 -11.36 7.98
N ILE A 189 15.31 -10.49 7.44
CA ILE A 189 16.30 -10.86 6.43
C ILE A 189 17.34 -11.82 7.03
N ASP A 190 17.90 -11.47 8.18
CA ASP A 190 18.93 -12.26 8.85
C ASP A 190 18.42 -13.63 9.28
N LYS A 191 17.14 -13.71 9.64
CA LYS A 191 16.45 -14.95 10.05
C LYS A 191 15.71 -15.64 8.91
N TRP A 192 15.89 -15.21 7.66
CA TRP A 192 15.11 -15.74 6.53
C TRP A 192 15.19 -17.27 6.37
N THR A 193 16.27 -17.92 6.77
CA THR A 193 16.39 -19.39 6.69
C THR A 193 16.24 -20.11 8.05
N ASP A 194 16.11 -19.36 9.14
CA ASP A 194 15.96 -19.83 10.53
C ASP A 194 14.48 -19.71 10.94
N GLU A 195 13.71 -20.80 10.81
CA GLU A 195 12.26 -20.80 11.05
C GLU A 195 11.86 -20.26 12.43
N GLN A 196 12.56 -20.71 13.48
CA GLN A 196 12.23 -20.29 14.85
C GLN A 196 12.65 -18.83 15.11
N GLY A 197 13.83 -18.43 14.61
CA GLY A 197 14.25 -17.04 14.68
C GLY A 197 13.32 -16.10 13.91
N LEU A 198 12.81 -16.56 12.77
CA LEU A 198 11.88 -15.79 11.94
C LEU A 198 10.51 -15.65 12.59
N ALA A 199 9.99 -16.70 13.24
CA ALA A 199 8.74 -16.63 13.99
C ALA A 199 8.76 -15.47 15.00
N HIS A 200 9.85 -15.35 15.77
CA HIS A 200 10.02 -14.27 16.73
C HIS A 200 10.10 -12.89 16.07
N ALA A 201 10.85 -12.75 14.97
CA ALA A 201 10.93 -11.50 14.22
C ALA A 201 9.56 -11.06 13.67
N LEU A 202 8.71 -12.01 13.27
CA LEU A 202 7.37 -11.73 12.76
C LEU A 202 6.38 -11.36 13.86
N GLU A 203 6.54 -11.90 15.08
CA GLU A 203 5.78 -11.43 16.26
C GLU A 203 6.11 -9.96 16.57
N GLU A 204 7.39 -9.59 16.49
CA GLU A 204 7.81 -8.18 16.63
C GLU A 204 7.23 -7.30 15.53
N LEU A 205 7.22 -7.76 14.27
CA LEU A 205 6.57 -7.04 13.17
C LEU A 205 5.07 -6.85 13.37
N CYS A 206 4.35 -7.85 13.89
CA CYS A 206 2.93 -7.69 14.22
C CYS A 206 2.70 -6.56 15.23
N GLN A 207 3.55 -6.49 16.26
CA GLN A 207 3.45 -5.44 17.26
C GLN A 207 3.84 -4.07 16.69
N TYR A 208 4.85 -4.04 15.81
CA TYR A 208 5.25 -2.84 15.09
C TYR A 208 4.11 -2.30 14.24
N HIS A 209 3.47 -3.15 13.43
CA HIS A 209 2.32 -2.79 12.60
C HIS A 209 1.24 -2.06 13.41
N LEU A 210 0.79 -2.67 14.51
CA LEU A 210 -0.23 -2.08 15.38
C LEU A 210 0.18 -0.70 15.88
N THR A 211 1.43 -0.53 16.32
CA THR A 211 1.93 0.78 16.80
C THR A 211 2.13 1.82 15.70
N HIS A 212 2.26 1.40 14.43
CA HIS A 212 2.52 2.25 13.26
C HIS A 212 1.32 2.32 12.29
N ALA A 213 0.14 1.92 12.76
CA ALA A 213 -1.14 2.05 12.04
C ALA A 213 -1.98 3.26 12.51
N GLU A 214 -1.57 3.96 13.57
CA GLU A 214 -2.31 5.12 14.09
C GLU A 214 -1.49 6.41 14.03
N ASP A 215 -2.05 7.42 13.38
CA ASP A 215 -1.50 8.78 13.40
C ASP A 215 -1.91 9.48 14.71
N ARG A 216 -0.96 9.61 15.63
CA ARG A 216 -1.14 10.32 16.91
C ARG A 216 -0.76 11.80 16.83
N GLY A 217 -0.54 12.31 15.61
CA GLY A 217 0.00 13.64 15.36
C GLY A 217 1.50 13.73 15.64
N GLY A 218 2.12 14.79 15.12
CA GLY A 218 3.56 15.04 15.24
C GLY A 218 4.27 15.00 13.90
N ALA A 219 5.58 14.77 13.92
CA ALA A 219 6.41 14.73 12.71
C ALA A 219 6.48 13.33 12.07
N TRP A 220 6.03 12.29 12.78
CA TRP A 220 6.06 10.92 12.29
C TRP A 220 4.78 10.59 11.53
N ASP A 221 4.93 10.06 10.32
CA ASP A 221 3.85 9.63 9.44
C ASP A 221 3.78 8.09 9.42
N PRO A 222 2.78 7.48 10.07
CA PRO A 222 2.72 6.03 10.21
C PRO A 222 2.54 5.32 8.86
N GLU A 223 3.32 4.26 8.64
CA GLU A 223 3.35 3.42 7.44
C GLU A 223 1.96 2.90 7.06
N PHE A 224 1.22 2.43 8.06
CA PHE A 224 0.04 1.60 7.88
C PHE A 224 -1.26 2.36 8.11
N LYS A 225 -1.25 3.69 8.26
CA LYS A 225 -2.40 4.48 8.71
C LYS A 225 -3.65 4.46 7.81
N TYR A 226 -3.56 3.84 6.64
CA TYR A 226 -4.60 3.88 5.63
C TYR A 226 -5.22 2.51 5.42
N ALA A 227 -6.54 2.42 5.59
CA ALA A 227 -7.30 1.22 5.25
C ALA A 227 -7.09 0.79 3.77
N PRO A 228 -6.99 -0.51 3.48
CA PRO A 228 -7.22 -1.61 4.42
C PRO A 228 -5.94 -2.04 5.18
N PHE A 229 -4.88 -1.24 5.12
CA PHE A 229 -3.56 -1.63 5.63
C PHE A 229 -3.39 -1.37 7.12
N ASP A 230 -4.30 -0.67 7.80
CA ASP A 230 -4.20 -0.41 9.24
C ASP A 230 -4.71 -1.59 10.08
N LEU A 231 -5.49 -2.50 9.48
CA LEU A 231 -5.92 -3.76 10.09
C LEU A 231 -5.48 -5.01 9.33
N LEU A 232 -5.22 -4.93 8.02
CA LEU A 232 -4.70 -6.07 7.25
C LEU A 232 -3.16 -6.02 7.16
N PRO A 233 -2.43 -6.94 7.83
CA PRO A 233 -0.97 -6.97 7.84
C PRO A 233 -0.39 -7.56 6.54
N VAL A 234 -0.67 -6.91 5.40
CA VAL A 234 -0.30 -7.39 4.07
C VAL A 234 1.21 -7.61 3.92
N GLU A 235 2.05 -6.88 4.64
CA GLU A 235 3.51 -7.03 4.67
C GLU A 235 3.95 -8.35 5.30
N ILE A 236 3.25 -8.81 6.33
CA ILE A 236 3.53 -10.09 6.99
C ILE A 236 3.08 -11.24 6.11
N HIS A 237 1.91 -11.11 5.48
CA HIS A 237 1.43 -12.11 4.53
C HIS A 237 2.25 -12.14 3.23
N ALA A 238 2.82 -11.01 2.81
CA ALA A 238 3.74 -10.99 1.68
C ALA A 238 4.98 -11.84 2.00
N ILE A 239 5.52 -11.77 3.23
CA ILE A 239 6.62 -12.65 3.68
C ILE A 239 6.19 -14.12 3.60
N PHE A 240 5.00 -14.46 4.10
CA PHE A 240 4.49 -15.84 4.02
C PHE A 240 4.39 -16.32 2.58
N GLN A 241 3.82 -15.50 1.69
CA GLN A 241 3.66 -15.83 0.28
C GLN A 241 5.01 -16.07 -0.41
N VAL A 242 5.99 -15.19 -0.22
CA VAL A 242 7.33 -15.35 -0.82
C VAL A 242 8.01 -16.62 -0.31
N ARG A 243 7.87 -16.94 0.98
CA ARG A 243 8.43 -18.18 1.54
C ARG A 243 7.80 -19.43 0.95
N GLN A 244 6.48 -19.45 0.85
CA GLN A 244 5.74 -20.56 0.23
C GLN A 244 6.19 -20.77 -1.22
N GLN A 245 6.37 -19.70 -1.99
CA GLN A 245 6.87 -19.76 -3.36
C GLN A 245 8.29 -20.35 -3.46
N LEU A 246 9.13 -20.12 -2.46
CA LEU A 246 10.48 -20.70 -2.37
C LEU A 246 10.49 -22.12 -1.78
N GLY A 247 9.34 -22.69 -1.44
CA GLY A 247 9.24 -24.00 -0.79
C GLY A 247 9.75 -24.02 0.66
N LEU A 248 9.80 -22.85 1.30
CA LEU A 248 10.19 -22.70 2.71
C LEU A 248 8.97 -22.81 3.62
N THR A 249 9.15 -23.37 4.82
CA THR A 249 8.10 -23.44 5.83
C THR A 249 7.66 -22.04 6.26
N VAL A 250 6.35 -21.82 6.34
CA VAL A 250 5.78 -20.62 6.97
C VAL A 250 5.80 -20.80 8.48
N PRO A 251 6.48 -19.92 9.23
CA PRO A 251 6.53 -20.03 10.69
C PRO A 251 5.16 -19.81 11.31
N ALA A 252 4.86 -20.52 12.40
CA ALA A 252 3.70 -20.25 13.22
C ALA A 252 3.95 -18.99 14.06
N VAL A 253 3.12 -17.96 13.87
CA VAL A 253 3.23 -16.67 14.56
C VAL A 253 1.98 -16.48 15.42
N SER A 254 2.15 -16.26 16.72
CA SER A 254 1.04 -16.07 17.65
C SER A 254 0.75 -14.59 17.84
N SER A 255 -0.12 -14.01 17.00
CA SER A 255 -0.51 -12.60 17.08
C SER A 255 -2.02 -12.42 16.92
N PRO A 256 -2.67 -11.53 17.70
CA PRO A 256 -4.07 -11.16 17.48
C PRO A 256 -4.34 -10.65 16.06
N LEU A 257 -3.36 -9.97 15.46
CA LEU A 257 -3.42 -9.41 14.11
C LEU A 257 -3.52 -10.49 13.02
N LEU A 258 -3.01 -11.70 13.31
CA LEU A 258 -3.00 -12.86 12.41
C LEU A 258 -4.07 -13.91 12.81
N SER A 259 -5.06 -13.54 13.60
CA SER A 259 -6.17 -14.43 13.95
C SER A 259 -7.22 -14.52 12.83
N ALA A 260 -8.02 -15.60 12.85
CA ALA A 260 -8.61 -16.24 11.67
C ALA A 260 -9.47 -15.37 10.71
N GLU A 261 -10.07 -14.28 11.16
CA GLU A 261 -11.05 -13.52 10.34
C GLU A 261 -10.39 -12.40 9.52
N THR A 262 -9.43 -11.66 10.08
CA THR A 262 -8.62 -10.66 9.33
C THR A 262 -7.41 -11.29 8.63
N ALA A 263 -6.98 -12.48 9.06
CA ALA A 263 -5.83 -13.19 8.48
C ALA A 263 -6.16 -14.02 7.24
N ALA A 264 -7.43 -14.11 6.83
CA ALA A 264 -7.87 -14.89 5.66
C ALA A 264 -7.54 -14.20 4.33
N LEU A 265 -6.31 -13.66 4.20
CA LEU A 265 -5.80 -13.01 2.99
C LEU A 265 -5.65 -13.98 1.80
N GLU A 266 -5.81 -15.28 2.01
CA GLU A 266 -6.04 -16.26 0.95
C GLU A 266 -7.28 -15.96 0.08
N HIS A 267 -8.22 -15.17 0.59
CA HIS A 267 -9.38 -14.67 -0.17
C HIS A 267 -9.12 -13.35 -0.90
N LEU A 268 -7.96 -12.73 -0.71
CA LEU A 268 -7.62 -11.48 -1.39
C LEU A 268 -7.36 -11.75 -2.88
N VAL A 269 -8.35 -11.43 -3.70
CA VAL A 269 -8.23 -11.40 -5.15
C VAL A 269 -8.35 -9.97 -5.60
N ILE A 270 -7.30 -9.44 -6.25
CA ILE A 270 -7.27 -8.06 -6.72
C ILE A 270 -7.75 -8.03 -8.17
N ILE A 271 -8.87 -7.36 -8.42
CA ILE A 271 -9.56 -7.31 -9.72
C ILE A 271 -9.84 -5.85 -10.08
N SER A 272 -9.61 -5.50 -11.35
CA SER A 272 -10.02 -4.20 -11.91
C SER A 272 -11.53 -4.17 -12.14
N ASP A 273 -12.22 -3.23 -11.48
CA ASP A 273 -13.62 -2.94 -11.75
C ASP A 273 -13.79 -1.95 -12.92
N GLN A 274 -15.02 -1.55 -13.20
CA GLN A 274 -15.31 -0.61 -14.30
C GLN A 274 -14.64 0.75 -14.11
N LEU A 275 -14.52 1.25 -12.88
CA LEU A 275 -13.88 2.52 -12.61
C LEU A 275 -12.36 2.43 -12.87
N ALA A 276 -11.71 1.40 -12.35
CA ALA A 276 -10.29 1.14 -12.57
C ALA A 276 -9.96 1.04 -14.07
N VAL A 277 -10.78 0.32 -14.85
CA VAL A 277 -10.60 0.20 -16.31
C VAL A 277 -10.76 1.55 -17.02
N ARG A 278 -11.71 2.40 -16.58
CA ARG A 278 -11.87 3.75 -17.14
C ARG A 278 -10.67 4.64 -16.85
N VAL A 279 -10.12 4.56 -15.65
CA VAL A 279 -8.94 5.33 -15.24
C VAL A 279 -7.70 4.85 -15.99
N GLU A 280 -7.50 3.55 -16.12
CA GLU A 280 -6.45 2.94 -16.94
C GLU A 280 -6.50 3.47 -18.38
N THR A 281 -7.67 3.41 -19.01
CA THR A 281 -7.86 3.90 -20.38
C THR A 281 -7.50 5.38 -20.50
N ALA A 282 -7.90 6.20 -19.53
CA ALA A 282 -7.57 7.63 -19.53
C ALA A 282 -6.06 7.87 -19.31
N TYR A 283 -5.43 7.09 -18.44
CA TYR A 283 -3.99 7.12 -18.18
C TYR A 283 -3.19 6.81 -19.44
N GLU A 284 -3.52 5.70 -20.12
CA GLU A 284 -2.85 5.29 -21.37
C GLU A 284 -3.05 6.33 -22.47
N ARG A 285 -4.29 6.79 -22.66
CA ARG A 285 -4.62 7.82 -23.65
C ARG A 285 -3.83 9.10 -23.45
N PHE A 286 -3.74 9.59 -22.21
CA PHE A 286 -3.12 10.87 -21.92
C PHE A 286 -1.59 10.81 -21.95
N PHE A 287 -0.98 9.73 -21.43
CA PHE A 287 0.47 9.63 -21.31
C PHE A 287 1.17 8.89 -22.45
N GLY A 288 0.42 8.26 -23.36
CA GLY A 288 0.92 7.63 -24.59
C GLY A 288 1.79 6.40 -24.31
N LEU A 289 1.22 5.41 -23.64
CA LEU A 289 1.79 4.05 -23.55
C LEU A 289 1.28 3.16 -24.69
#